data_AF-A0A523MQP7-F1
#
_entry.id   AF-A0A523MQP7-F1
#
_cell.length_a   1.000
_cell.length_b   1.000
_cell.length_c   1.000
_cell.angle_alpha   90.00
_cell.angle_beta   90.00
_cell.angle_gamma   90.00
#
_symmetry.space_group_name_H-M   'P 1'
#
loop_
_entity.id
_entity.type
_entity.pdbx_description
1 polymer ?
#
loop_
_entity_poly.entity_id
_entity_poly.type
_entity_poly.pdbx_seq_one_letter_code
_entity_poly.pdbx_strand_id
1 'polypeptide(L)'
;MSHYGKHQKGHQKNGSKGLPPGIAKNLQRGKALPPGIAKQQLPTGLVAALPPAPKGYERVIVDGRVVLIEIATQVIRDVLTDIVIG
;
A
#
# COMPACT_ATOMS: atom_id res chain seq x y z
N MET A 1 16.67 -34.35 40.42
CA MET A 1 17.39 -35.01 39.30
C MET A 1 16.40 -35.22 38.17
N SER A 2 16.71 -34.65 36.99
CA SER A 2 16.16 -34.88 35.64
C SER A 2 14.64 -35.08 35.43
N HIS A 3 14.01 -34.17 34.69
CA HIS A 3 13.97 -34.29 33.21
C HIS A 3 13.44 -33.02 32.54
N TYR A 4 14.20 -32.59 31.52
CA TYR A 4 13.93 -31.50 30.60
C TYR A 4 12.73 -31.82 29.69
N GLY A 5 11.75 -30.90 29.60
CA GLY A 5 10.54 -31.02 28.79
C GLY A 5 10.45 -29.96 27.70
N LYS A 6 11.14 -30.22 26.58
CA LYS A 6 10.76 -29.94 25.18
C LYS A 6 10.16 -28.58 24.79
N HIS A 7 10.93 -27.92 23.92
CA HIS A 7 10.46 -27.12 22.78
C HIS A 7 9.27 -27.74 22.03
N GLN A 8 8.28 -26.92 21.69
CA GLN A 8 7.52 -26.93 20.42
C GLN A 8 6.67 -25.64 20.37
N LYS A 9 7.08 -24.65 19.58
CA LYS A 9 6.74 -24.45 18.16
C LYS A 9 5.27 -24.07 17.94
N GLY A 10 5.07 -22.94 17.26
CA GLY A 10 3.92 -22.75 16.40
C GLY A 10 3.06 -21.53 16.66
N HIS A 11 3.62 -20.32 16.73
CA HIS A 11 2.82 -19.15 16.38
C HIS A 11 2.71 -19.06 14.85
N GLN A 12 1.84 -19.90 14.30
CA GLN A 12 1.16 -19.62 13.05
C GLN A 12 0.40 -18.31 13.22
N LYS A 13 0.95 -17.21 12.71
CA LYS A 13 0.16 -16.02 12.42
C LYS A 13 0.20 -15.80 10.92
N ASN A 14 -0.91 -16.21 10.33
CA ASN A 14 -1.33 -15.96 8.97
C ASN A 14 -0.90 -14.57 8.46
N GLY A 15 -0.13 -14.57 7.37
CA GLY A 15 -0.60 -13.96 6.13
C GLY A 15 -0.71 -12.44 6.00
N SER A 16 -0.38 -11.62 6.99
CA SER A 16 -0.27 -10.18 6.78
C SER A 16 1.19 -9.76 6.76
N LYS A 17 1.84 -9.82 5.57
CA LYS A 17 3.04 -9.02 5.26
C LYS A 17 2.68 -7.52 5.18
N GLY A 18 1.91 -7.02 6.16
CA GLY A 18 1.83 -5.60 6.45
C GLY A 18 3.19 -5.17 7.01
N LEU A 19 3.58 -3.94 6.71
CA LEU A 19 4.89 -3.40 7.08
C LEU A 19 5.27 -3.71 8.54
N PRO A 20 6.57 -3.94 8.84
CA PRO A 20 7.02 -4.14 10.22
C PRO A 20 6.49 -3.04 11.16
N PRO A 21 6.14 -3.39 12.41
CA PRO A 21 5.67 -2.42 13.40
C PRO A 21 6.81 -1.42 13.68
N GLY A 22 6.76 -0.26 13.03
CA GLY A 22 7.83 0.73 13.02
C GLY A 22 7.89 1.55 11.72
N ILE A 23 7.39 1.01 10.60
CA ILE A 23 7.24 1.78 9.35
C ILE A 23 5.81 2.32 9.30
N ALA A 24 5.60 3.48 9.91
CA ALA A 24 4.35 4.22 9.73
C ALA A 24 4.19 4.56 8.23
N LYS A 25 3.03 4.25 7.66
CA LYS A 25 2.67 4.56 6.26
C LYS A 25 2.55 6.07 6.10
N ASN A 26 3.64 6.73 5.73
CA ASN A 26 3.66 8.18 5.54
C ASN A 26 3.41 8.55 4.08
N LEU A 27 2.14 8.61 3.67
CA LEU A 27 1.73 9.06 2.34
C LEU A 27 1.63 10.58 2.32
N GLN A 28 2.71 11.24 1.88
CA GLN A 28 2.77 12.70 1.76
C GLN A 28 2.98 13.11 0.31
N ARG A 29 2.18 14.09 -0.13
CA ARG A 29 2.35 14.72 -1.45
C ARG A 29 3.76 15.31 -1.59
N GLY A 30 4.34 15.19 -2.77
CA GLY A 30 5.70 15.67 -3.08
C GLY A 30 6.82 14.77 -2.57
N LYS A 31 6.52 13.72 -1.79
CA LYS A 31 7.52 12.71 -1.38
C LYS A 31 7.39 11.45 -2.22
N ALA A 32 8.49 10.72 -2.34
CA ALA A 32 8.48 9.39 -2.94
C ALA A 32 7.61 8.44 -2.10
N LEU A 33 6.92 7.51 -2.78
CA LEU A 33 6.21 6.44 -2.09
C LEU A 33 7.23 5.62 -1.28
N PRO A 34 7.01 5.41 0.04
CA PRO A 34 7.94 4.65 0.85
C PRO A 34 8.15 3.22 0.33
N PRO A 35 9.40 2.71 0.35
CA PRO A 35 9.68 1.35 -0.05
C PRO A 35 8.99 0.35 0.89
N GLY A 36 8.51 -0.76 0.34
CA GLY A 36 7.82 -1.80 1.11
C GLY A 36 6.33 -1.56 1.35
N ILE A 37 5.77 -0.44 0.86
CA ILE A 37 4.31 -0.28 0.81
C ILE A 37 3.74 -1.01 -0.41
N ALA A 38 2.78 -1.89 -0.17
CA ALA A 38 2.07 -2.58 -1.23
C ALA A 38 1.21 -1.60 -2.06
N LYS A 39 1.40 -1.63 -3.37
CA LYS A 39 0.53 -0.97 -4.34
C LYS A 39 -0.48 -1.97 -4.87
N GLN A 40 -1.74 -1.56 -4.97
CA GLN A 40 -2.78 -2.33 -5.64
C GLN A 40 -3.20 -1.58 -6.91
N GLN A 41 -3.54 -2.32 -7.96
CA GLN A 41 -4.10 -1.71 -9.16
C GLN A 41 -5.49 -1.14 -8.86
N LEU A 42 -5.89 -0.10 -9.59
CA LEU A 42 -7.27 0.39 -9.51
C LEU A 42 -8.24 -0.66 -10.07
N PRO A 43 -9.33 -0.98 -9.37
CA PRO A 43 -10.43 -1.77 -9.91
C PRO A 43 -10.97 -1.14 -11.20
N THR A 44 -11.37 -1.97 -12.17
CA THR A 44 -11.85 -1.52 -13.48
C THR A 44 -12.99 -0.50 -13.38
N GLY A 45 -13.90 -0.63 -12.40
CA GLY A 45 -14.96 0.34 -12.17
C GLY A 45 -14.44 1.73 -11.79
N LEU A 46 -13.39 1.81 -10.98
CA LEU A 46 -12.74 3.08 -10.62
C LEU A 46 -11.93 3.67 -11.78
N VAL A 47 -11.30 2.81 -12.59
CA VAL A 47 -10.62 3.27 -13.81
C VAL A 47 -11.62 3.91 -14.77
N ALA A 48 -12.81 3.32 -14.92
CA ALA A 48 -13.86 3.86 -15.79
C ALA A 48 -14.50 5.14 -15.23
N ALA A 49 -14.62 5.27 -13.91
CA ALA A 49 -15.22 6.43 -13.24
C ALA A 49 -14.29 7.65 -13.16
N LEU A 50 -12.98 7.48 -13.38
CA LEU A 50 -12.01 8.56 -13.28
C LEU A 50 -11.47 8.95 -14.67
N PRO A 51 -11.20 10.24 -14.93
CA PRO A 51 -10.52 10.66 -16.15
C PRO A 51 -9.18 9.94 -16.31
N PRO A 52 -8.67 9.70 -17.54
CA PRO A 52 -7.39 9.04 -17.75
C PRO A 52 -6.25 9.70 -16.95
N ALA A 53 -5.37 8.89 -16.38
CA ALA A 53 -4.16 9.41 -15.74
C ALA A 53 -3.27 10.08 -16.81
N PRO A 54 -2.62 11.22 -16.50
CA PRO A 54 -1.69 11.85 -17.44
C PRO A 54 -0.53 10.91 -17.79
N LYS A 55 0.08 11.11 -18.96
CA LYS A 55 1.22 10.29 -19.39
C LYS A 55 2.37 10.37 -18.38
N GLY A 56 2.96 9.22 -18.04
CA GLY A 56 4.05 9.13 -17.06
C GLY A 56 3.59 9.01 -15.61
N TYR A 57 2.27 8.90 -15.39
CA TYR A 57 1.69 8.69 -14.06
C TYR A 57 0.96 7.37 -14.01
N GLU A 58 0.99 6.75 -12.84
CA GLU A 58 0.15 5.60 -12.50
C GLU A 58 -0.79 5.99 -11.36
N ARG A 59 -2.00 5.40 -11.38
CA ARG A 59 -2.88 5.41 -10.21
C ARG A 59 -2.79 4.05 -9.55
N VAL A 60 -2.66 4.06 -8.24
CA VAL A 60 -2.63 2.84 -7.43
C VAL A 60 -3.46 3.04 -6.18
N ILE A 61 -4.00 1.96 -5.64
CA ILE A 61 -4.57 1.95 -4.31
C ILE A 61 -3.47 1.64 -3.31
N VAL A 62 -3.32 2.52 -2.34
CA VAL A 62 -2.45 2.34 -1.19
C VAL A 62 -3.27 2.60 0.05
N ASP A 63 -3.40 1.58 0.89
CA ASP A 63 -4.14 1.67 2.15
C ASP A 63 -5.59 2.16 1.99
N GLY A 64 -6.26 1.68 0.94
CA GLY A 64 -7.64 2.06 0.61
C GLY A 64 -7.81 3.45 -0.02
N ARG A 65 -6.71 4.18 -0.28
CA ARG A 65 -6.73 5.49 -0.94
C ARG A 65 -6.18 5.38 -2.34
N VAL A 66 -6.76 6.10 -3.30
CA VAL A 66 -6.20 6.20 -4.65
C VAL A 66 -5.09 7.25 -4.64
N VAL A 67 -3.90 6.86 -5.07
CA VAL A 67 -2.70 7.70 -5.09
C VAL A 67 -2.23 7.85 -6.54
N LEU A 68 -1.94 9.08 -6.95
CA LEU A 68 -1.31 9.38 -8.23
C LEU A 68 0.20 9.47 -8.03
N ILE A 69 0.93 8.60 -8.71
CA ILE A 69 2.39 8.48 -8.59
C ILE A 69 3.03 8.77 -9.94
N GLU A 70 4.07 9.58 -9.94
CA GLU A 70 4.93 9.77 -11.10
C GLU A 70 5.85 8.56 -11.27
N ILE A 71 5.77 7.86 -12.41
CA ILE A 71 6.43 6.56 -12.60
C ILE A 71 7.96 6.69 -12.51
N ALA A 72 8.52 7.74 -13.11
CA ALA A 72 9.98 7.93 -13.19
C ALA A 72 10.62 8.20 -11.82
N THR A 73 9.94 8.95 -10.95
CA THR A 73 10.50 9.44 -9.68
C THR A 73 9.88 8.74 -8.46
N GLN A 74 8.82 7.97 -8.66
CA GLN A 74 7.98 7.37 -7.61
C GLN A 74 7.38 8.41 -6.65
N VAL A 75 7.33 9.69 -7.04
CA VAL A 75 6.79 10.77 -6.23
C VAL A 75 5.26 10.74 -6.25
N ILE A 76 4.68 10.83 -5.06
CA ILE A 76 3.24 11.02 -4.87
C ILE A 76 2.89 12.44 -5.31
N ARG A 77 2.20 12.57 -6.44
CA ARG A 77 1.67 13.87 -6.90
C ARG A 77 0.33 14.19 -6.28
N ASP A 78 -0.48 13.17 -6.01
CA ASP A 78 -1.79 13.37 -5.42
C ASP A 78 -2.27 12.17 -4.61
N VAL A 79 -3.16 12.43 -3.66
CA VAL A 79 -3.86 11.41 -2.86
C VAL A 79 -5.35 11.77 -2.89
N LEU A 80 -6.13 10.96 -3.59
CA LEU A 80 -7.57 11.11 -3.69
C LEU A 80 -8.19 10.45 -2.44
N THR A 81 -8.67 11.27 -1.51
CA THR A 81 -9.31 10.84 -0.26
C THR A 81 -10.84 10.82 -0.32
N ASP A 82 -11.44 11.61 -1.21
CA ASP A 82 -12.90 11.72 -1.37
C ASP A 82 -13.33 11.25 -2.76
N ILE A 83 -13.28 9.93 -2.98
CA ILE A 83 -13.98 9.36 -4.13
C ILE A 83 -15.41 9.08 -3.69
N VAL A 84 -16.27 10.08 -3.82
CA VAL A 84 -17.73 9.90 -3.72
C VAL A 84 -18.17 9.20 -5.01
N ILE A 85 -18.41 7.89 -4.93
CA ILE A 85 -19.08 7.14 -6.00
C ILE A 85 -20.58 7.35 -5.77
N GLY A 86 -21.17 8.26 -6.55
CA GLY A 86 -22.62 8.46 -6.62
C GLY A 86 -23.29 7.39 -7.46
#